data_AF-A0A8T5GN65-F1
#
_entry.id   AF-A0A8T5GN65-F1
#
_cell.length_a   1.000
_cell.length_b   1.000
_cell.length_c   1.000
_cell.angle_alpha   90.00
_cell.angle_beta   90.00
_cell.angle_gamma   90.00
#
_symmetry.space_group_name_H-M   'P 1'
#
loop_
_entity.id
_entity.type
_entity.pdbx_description
1 polymer ?
#
loop_
_entity_poly.entity_id
_entity_poly.type
_entity_poly.pdbx_seq_one_letter_code
_entity_poly.pdbx_strand_id
1 'polypeptide(L)' 'MRKDVMEKVSALMIAAFGLVAALAWNDAIKALFIGPCGTEGAGALCMLSSGGPWVYALIVTVIAVIATIWIAKLANKKE' A
#
# COMPACT_ATOMS: atom_id res chain seq x y z
N MET A 1 1.90 -21.11 28.91
CA MET A 1 3.31 -20.67 28.79
C MET A 1 3.86 -20.81 27.37
N ARG A 2 4.26 -22.00 26.87
CA ARG A 2 4.89 -22.09 25.53
C ARG A 2 3.96 -21.62 24.40
N LYS A 3 2.67 -21.99 24.45
CA LYS A 3 1.66 -21.57 23.45
C LYS A 3 1.44 -20.05 23.46
N ASP A 4 1.27 -19.45 24.63
CA ASP A 4 1.09 -17.99 24.75
C ASP A 4 2.30 -17.22 24.23
N VAL A 5 3.52 -17.69 24.54
CA VAL A 5 4.75 -17.08 24.03
C VAL A 5 4.81 -17.17 22.50
N MET A 6 4.49 -18.35 21.92
CA MET A 6 4.44 -18.50 20.46
C MET A 6 3.39 -17.58 19.83
N GLU A 7 2.20 -17.48 20.41
CA GLU A 7 1.14 -16.61 19.90
C GLU A 7 1.54 -15.12 19.93
N LYS A 8 2.13 -14.65 21.04
CA LYS A 8 2.61 -13.26 21.14
C LYS A 8 3.76 -12.99 20.18
N VAL A 9 4.69 -13.93 20.02
CA VAL A 9 5.78 -13.81 19.04
C VAL A 9 5.22 -13.78 17.61
N SER A 10 4.29 -14.66 17.27
CA SER A 10 3.64 -14.65 15.95
C SER A 10 2.93 -13.32 15.68
N ALA A 11 2.20 -12.77 16.64
CA ALA A 11 1.54 -11.47 16.51
C ALA A 11 2.56 -10.34 16.28
N LEU A 12 3.66 -10.32 17.04
CA LEU A 12 4.76 -9.35 16.86
C LEU A 12 5.40 -9.47 15.47
N MET A 13 5.64 -10.70 14.99
CA MET A 13 6.20 -10.94 13.66
C MET A 13 5.24 -10.50 12.55
N ILE A 14 3.95 -10.80 12.65
CA ILE A 14 2.92 -10.35 11.69
C ILE A 14 2.87 -8.83 11.65
N ALA A 15 2.91 -8.16 12.81
CA ALA A 15 2.93 -6.71 12.88
C ALA A 15 4.18 -6.11 12.24
N ALA A 16 5.36 -6.66 12.53
CA ALA A 16 6.63 -6.22 11.95
C ALA A 16 6.66 -6.38 10.43
N PHE A 17 6.26 -7.55 9.91
CA PHE A 17 6.17 -7.77 8.47
C PHE A 17 5.06 -6.94 7.82
N GLY A 18 3.95 -6.71 8.51
CA GLY A 18 2.89 -5.81 8.06
C GLY A 18 3.40 -4.39 7.84
N LEU A 19 4.23 -3.87 8.76
CA LEU A 19 4.88 -2.57 8.61
C LEU A 19 5.84 -2.53 7.42
N VAL A 20 6.71 -3.54 7.28
CA VAL A 20 7.64 -3.64 6.14
C VAL A 20 6.89 -3.69 4.83
N ALA A 21 5.81 -4.49 4.74
CA ALA A 21 4.97 -4.56 3.56
C ALA A 21 4.34 -3.20 3.24
N ALA A 22 3.78 -2.50 4.23
CA ALA A 22 3.18 -1.17 4.04
C ALA A 22 4.19 -0.16 3.47
N LEU A 23 5.42 -0.16 3.98
CA LEU A 23 6.51 0.70 3.49
C LEU A 23 6.92 0.34 2.06
N ALA A 24 7.08 -0.96 1.76
CA ALA A 24 7.44 -1.42 0.42
C ALA A 24 6.40 -1.04 -0.63
N TRP A 25 5.10 -1.18 -0.31
CA TRP A 25 4.02 -0.75 -1.19
C TRP A 25 3.99 0.77 -1.39
N ASN A 26 4.24 1.56 -0.34
CA ASN A 26 4.36 3.02 -0.47
C ASN A 26 5.44 3.41 -1.48
N ASP A 27 6.62 2.80 -1.36
CA ASP A 27 7.76 3.14 -2.23
C ASP A 27 7.54 2.65 -3.67
N ALA A 28 6.99 1.44 -3.82
CA ALA A 28 6.63 0.91 -5.13
C ALA A 28 5.60 1.78 -5.86
N ILE A 29 4.57 2.26 -5.15
CA ILE A 29 3.56 3.15 -5.73
C ILE A 29 4.20 4.48 -6.13
N LYS A 30 5.03 5.08 -5.27
CA LYS A 30 5.72 6.35 -5.58
C LYS A 30 6.63 6.22 -6.80
N ALA A 31 7.31 5.08 -6.95
CA ALA A 31 8.18 4.82 -8.09
C ALA A 31 7.43 4.90 -9.43
N LEU A 32 6.13 4.59 -9.46
CA LEU A 32 5.31 4.72 -10.68
C LEU A 32 5.19 6.18 -11.14
N PHE A 33 5.25 7.16 -10.24
CA PHE A 33 5.06 8.58 -10.55
C PHE A 33 6.36 9.36 -10.72
N ILE A 34 7.52 8.68 -10.75
CA ILE A 34 8.80 9.34 -11.04
C ILE A 34 8.77 9.88 -12.46
N GLY A 35 9.17 11.14 -12.64
CA GLY A 35 9.22 11.81 -13.94
C GLY A 35 10.33 12.85 -13.99
N PRO A 36 10.44 13.61 -15.09
CA PRO A 36 9.53 13.64 -16.24
C PRO A 36 9.62 12.42 -17.16
N CYS A 37 8.60 12.17 -17.98
CA CYS A 37 8.63 11.06 -18.94
C CYS A 37 9.81 11.17 -19.92
N GLY A 38 10.43 10.04 -20.24
CA GLY A 38 11.56 9.97 -21.16
C GLY A 38 12.92 10.17 -20.49
N THR A 39 12.97 10.40 -19.18
CA THR A 39 14.23 10.35 -18.42
C THR A 39 14.55 8.93 -17.98
N GLU A 40 15.83 8.64 -17.81
CA GLU A 40 16.29 7.38 -17.25
C GLU A 40 15.73 7.22 -15.82
N GLY A 41 15.03 6.11 -15.56
CA GLY A 41 14.34 5.88 -14.29
C GLY A 41 12.94 6.49 -14.15
N ALA A 42 12.35 7.05 -15.21
CA ALA A 42 10.96 7.49 -15.19
C ALA A 42 10.01 6.31 -14.92
N GLY A 43 9.03 6.53 -14.06
CA GLY A 43 8.00 5.54 -13.71
C GLY A 43 6.94 5.38 -14.80
N ALA A 44 6.17 4.31 -14.72
CA ALA A 44 5.13 4.00 -15.71
C ALA A 44 4.02 5.08 -15.82
N LEU A 45 3.80 5.84 -14.75
CA LEU A 45 2.83 6.94 -14.66
C LEU A 45 3.53 8.31 -14.66
N CYS A 46 4.72 8.42 -15.26
CA CYS A 46 5.49 9.66 -15.35
C CYS A 46 4.69 10.84 -15.94
N MET A 47 3.67 10.58 -16.78
CA MET A 47 2.84 11.63 -17.38
C MET A 47 2.02 12.40 -16.32
N LEU A 48 1.74 11.74 -15.20
CA LEU A 48 0.99 12.29 -14.08
C LEU A 48 1.90 12.93 -13.01
N SER A 49 3.23 12.85 -13.19
CA SER A 49 4.24 13.37 -12.25
C SER A 49 4.18 14.90 -12.12
N SER A 50 3.72 15.61 -13.16
CA SER A 50 3.60 17.08 -13.19
C SER A 50 2.65 17.66 -12.13
N GLY A 51 1.68 16.88 -11.64
CA GLY A 51 0.80 17.29 -10.56
C GLY A 51 1.38 17.11 -9.16
N GLY A 52 2.64 16.66 -9.06
CA GLY A 52 3.37 16.54 -7.80
C GLY A 52 2.76 15.52 -6.83
N PRO A 53 3.04 15.66 -5.52
CA PRO A 53 2.62 14.66 -4.52
C PRO A 53 1.09 14.54 -4.35
N TRP A 54 0.33 15.54 -4.77
CA TRP A 54 -1.13 15.54 -4.63
C TRP A 54 -1.82 14.53 -5.54
N VAL A 55 -1.31 14.32 -6.75
CA VAL A 55 -1.90 13.37 -7.70
C VAL A 55 -1.78 11.95 -7.18
N TYR A 56 -0.59 11.54 -6.74
CA TYR A 56 -0.42 10.20 -6.16
C TYR A 56 -1.28 10.05 -4.89
N ALA A 57 -1.31 11.05 -4.01
CA ALA A 57 -2.08 10.97 -2.76
C ALA A 57 -3.59 10.79 -3.02
N LEU A 58 -4.14 11.53 -3.99
CA LEU A 58 -5.56 11.43 -4.34
C LEU A 58 -5.89 10.08 -4.97
N ILE A 59 -5.06 9.60 -5.91
CA ILE A 59 -5.23 8.29 -6.56
C ILE A 59 -5.18 7.16 -5.53
N VAL A 60 -4.16 7.15 -4.67
CA VAL A 60 -4.00 6.12 -3.63
C VAL A 60 -5.16 6.15 -2.65
N THR A 61 -5.64 7.34 -2.26
CA THR A 61 -6.80 7.48 -1.36
C THR A 61 -8.06 6.90 -1.98
N VAL A 62 -8.34 7.21 -3.24
CA VAL A 62 -9.51 6.65 -3.96
C VAL A 62 -9.43 5.13 -4.03
N ILE A 63 -8.26 4.57 -4.37
CA ILE A 63 -8.05 3.12 -4.41
C ILE A 63 -8.26 2.50 -3.02
N ALA A 64 -7.74 3.12 -1.96
CA ALA A 64 -7.89 2.63 -0.59
C ALA A 64 -9.36 2.64 -0.15
N VAL A 65 -10.13 3.67 -0.47
CA VAL A 65 -11.58 3.73 -0.19
C VAL A 65 -12.33 2.62 -0.94
N ILE A 66 -12.02 2.39 -2.21
CA ILE A 66 -12.67 1.31 -2.98
C ILE A 66 -12.33 -0.07 -2.39
N ALA A 67 -11.04 -0.29 -2.09
CA ALA A 67 -10.57 -1.55 -1.51
C ALA A 67 -11.21 -1.82 -0.14
N THR A 68 -11.31 -0.81 0.72
CA THR A 68 -11.95 -0.95 2.05
C THR A 68 -13.44 -1.26 1.92
N ILE A 69 -14.17 -0.62 0.99
CA ILE A 69 -15.58 -0.94 0.72
C ILE A 69 -15.72 -2.38 0.22
N TRP A 70 -14.84 -2.83 -0.68
CA TRP A 70 -14.86 -4.20 -1.19
C TRP A 70 -14.60 -5.23 -0.09
N ILE A 71 -13.59 -5.00 0.74
CA ILE A 71 -13.27 -5.87 1.88
C ILE A 71 -14.45 -5.94 2.85
N ALA A 72 -15.07 -4.81 3.17
CA ALA A 72 -16.24 -4.76 4.05
C ALA A 72 -17.42 -5.56 3.48
N LYS A 73 -17.68 -5.45 2.17
CA LYS A 73 -18.73 -6.24 1.50
C LYS A 73 -18.44 -7.74 1.52
N LEU A 74 -17.18 -8.14 1.33
CA LEU A 74 -16.77 -9.55 1.38
C LEU A 74 -16.87 -10.12 2.79
N ALA A 75 -16.59 -9.32 3.82
CA ALA A 75 -16.74 -9.70 5.21
C ALA A 75 -18.23 -9.93 5.56
N ASN A 76 -19.10 -9.00 5.19
CA ASN A 76 -20.54 -9.09 5.47
C ASN A 76 -21.26 -10.20 4.68
N LYS A 77 -20.67 -10.71 3.59
CA LYS A 77 -21.25 -11.81 2.78
C LYS A 77 -21.07 -13.19 3.44
N LYS A 78 -20.23 -13.29 4.48
CA LYS A 78 -19.94 -14.54 5.19
C LYS A 78 -20.77 -14.74 6.46
N GLU A 79 -21.66 -13.80 6.78
CA GLU A 79 -22.78 -13.97 7.72
C GLU A 79 -24.07 -14.20 6.93
#